data_AF-A0A9X7X7U0-F1
#
_entry.id   AF-A0A9X7X7U0-F1
#
_cell.length_a   1.000
_cell.length_b   1.000
_cell.length_c   1.000
_cell.angle_alpha   90.00
_cell.angle_beta   90.00
_cell.angle_gamma   90.00
#
_symmetry.space_group_name_H-M   'P 1'
#
loop_
_entity.id
_entity.type
_entity.pdbx_description
1 polymer ?
#
loop_
_entity_poly.entity_id
_entity_poly.type
_entity_poly.pdbx_seq_one_letter_code
_entity_poly.pdbx_strand_id
1 'polypeptide(L)'
;MVNKSNIFGDNLKKLRIFFGHTQDELAEILHFSKGNVISYYEKGERYPDRETLEKLSDYFHISLDDLVNQELPESGRLSNYFDKIKNDIDGMVDDFFALLPKVNFSSDRFPAGYQEVYSIHESISTDIYMNPTEKINICLDKYLMLYEQYNDPMLLVNVLNIYFYIGISNHIDPISGQVELLLKDKLNSKEFTKKTAAKLLKKQGSDEELNKSIFELLVLLREENRTRDYFEYYYALTYVFNLTNQGEDSIQNDQFGLQLMLDFTLFGNVFAYKYLKYIQKNNI
;
A
#
# COMPACT_ATOMS: atom_id res chain seq x y z
N MET A 1 34.40 2.14 -29.37
CA MET A 1 33.15 2.57 -30.02
C MET A 1 32.07 2.58 -28.96
N VAL A 2 31.32 3.67 -28.86
CA VAL A 2 30.33 3.94 -27.81
C VAL A 2 29.20 2.91 -27.90
N ASN A 3 28.92 2.21 -26.81
CA ASN A 3 27.90 1.16 -26.75
C ASN A 3 26.51 1.81 -26.89
N LYS A 4 25.74 1.39 -27.89
CA LYS A 4 24.33 1.79 -28.06
C LYS A 4 23.56 1.29 -26.83
N SER A 5 22.85 2.16 -26.12
CA SER A 5 22.01 1.79 -24.97
C SER A 5 21.02 0.69 -25.36
N ASN A 6 21.06 -0.46 -24.68
CA ASN A 6 20.12 -1.57 -24.87
C ASN A 6 18.95 -1.40 -23.89
N ILE A 7 18.14 -0.38 -24.12
CA ILE A 7 17.01 0.00 -23.25
C ILE A 7 16.16 -1.21 -22.87
N PHE A 8 15.76 -2.02 -23.87
CA PHE A 8 14.97 -3.22 -23.63
C PHE A 8 15.67 -4.24 -22.73
N GLY A 9 16.94 -4.61 -23.01
CA GLY A 9 17.61 -5.63 -22.19
C GLY A 9 17.92 -5.14 -20.79
N ASP A 10 18.21 -3.85 -20.63
CA ASP A 10 18.37 -3.21 -19.32
C ASP A 10 17.04 -3.22 -18.55
N ASN A 11 15.92 -2.89 -19.23
CA ASN A 11 14.58 -2.96 -18.66
C ASN A 11 14.18 -4.38 -18.28
N LEU A 12 14.42 -5.36 -19.17
CA LEU A 12 14.12 -6.76 -18.91
C LEU A 12 14.89 -7.26 -17.69
N LYS A 13 16.17 -6.89 -17.57
CA LYS A 13 16.99 -7.24 -16.41
C LYS A 13 16.46 -6.60 -15.14
N LYS A 14 16.08 -5.31 -15.20
CA LYS A 14 15.48 -4.57 -14.08
C LYS A 14 14.19 -5.24 -13.63
N LEU A 15 13.26 -5.54 -14.56
CA LEU A 15 12.00 -6.22 -14.28
C LEU A 15 12.21 -7.63 -13.74
N ARG A 16 13.11 -8.42 -14.33
CA ARG A 16 13.38 -9.78 -13.85
C ARG A 16 13.87 -9.77 -12.40
N ILE A 17 14.85 -8.91 -12.10
CA ILE A 17 15.37 -8.76 -10.73
C ILE A 17 14.26 -8.24 -9.82
N PHE A 18 13.42 -7.33 -10.33
CA PHE A 18 12.28 -6.78 -9.61
C PHE A 18 11.25 -7.85 -9.21
N PHE A 19 10.95 -8.80 -10.09
CA PHE A 19 10.06 -9.91 -9.78
C PHE A 19 10.78 -11.06 -9.05
N GLY A 20 12.05 -10.88 -8.65
CA GLY A 20 12.80 -11.85 -7.86
C GLY A 20 13.23 -13.11 -8.63
N HIS A 21 13.24 -13.08 -9.95
CA HIS A 21 13.52 -14.26 -10.78
C HIS A 21 14.99 -14.38 -11.17
N THR A 22 15.50 -15.61 -11.21
CA THR A 22 16.70 -15.94 -11.96
C THR A 22 16.43 -15.93 -13.47
N GLN A 23 17.47 -15.87 -14.30
CA GLN A 23 17.32 -15.90 -15.77
C GLN A 23 16.63 -17.20 -16.24
N ASP A 24 16.91 -18.32 -15.57
CA ASP A 24 16.32 -19.62 -15.87
C ASP A 24 14.84 -19.68 -15.44
N GLU A 25 14.51 -19.17 -14.25
CA GLU A 25 13.12 -19.10 -13.78
C GLU A 25 12.24 -18.26 -14.71
N LEU A 26 12.71 -17.08 -15.15
CA LEU A 26 11.95 -16.28 -16.11
C LEU A 26 11.78 -16.99 -17.45
N ALA A 27 12.80 -17.74 -17.90
CA ALA A 27 12.69 -18.53 -19.13
C ALA A 27 11.65 -19.65 -19.00
N GLU A 28 11.56 -20.32 -17.84
CA GLU A 28 10.56 -21.35 -17.58
C GLU A 28 9.14 -20.78 -17.53
N ILE A 29 8.96 -19.63 -16.84
CA ILE A 29 7.69 -18.89 -16.75
C ILE A 29 7.17 -18.51 -18.13
N LEU A 30 8.07 -18.08 -19.03
CA LEU A 30 7.73 -17.71 -20.41
C LEU A 30 7.70 -18.92 -21.37
N HIS A 31 7.89 -20.13 -20.85
CA HIS A 31 7.90 -21.38 -21.60
C HIS A 31 8.95 -21.45 -22.71
N PHE A 32 10.12 -20.84 -22.50
CA PHE A 32 11.25 -20.98 -23.41
C PHE A 32 11.97 -22.31 -23.20
N SER A 33 12.25 -23.01 -24.29
CA SER A 33 12.93 -24.31 -24.25
C SER A 33 14.43 -24.22 -23.88
N LYS A 34 14.98 -23.01 -23.69
CA LYS A 34 16.40 -22.76 -23.40
C LYS A 34 16.52 -21.61 -22.38
N GLY A 35 17.08 -21.88 -21.20
CA GLY A 35 17.27 -20.89 -20.11
C GLY A 35 18.11 -19.67 -20.53
N ASN A 36 19.08 -19.87 -21.41
CA ASN A 36 20.02 -18.82 -21.83
C ASN A 36 19.37 -17.68 -22.66
N VAL A 37 18.12 -17.84 -23.11
CA VAL A 37 17.43 -16.85 -23.97
C VAL A 37 17.31 -15.50 -23.27
N ILE A 38 16.99 -15.50 -21.96
CA ILE A 38 16.90 -14.27 -21.17
C ILE A 38 18.26 -13.57 -21.06
N SER A 39 19.36 -14.32 -20.85
CA SER A 39 20.70 -13.73 -20.82
C SER A 39 21.06 -13.02 -22.13
N TYR A 40 20.66 -13.56 -23.28
CA TYR A 40 20.96 -12.93 -24.57
C TYR A 40 20.19 -11.63 -24.77
N TYR A 41 18.93 -11.58 -24.30
CA TYR A 41 18.12 -10.38 -24.30
C TYR A 41 18.71 -9.28 -23.41
N GLU A 42 19.06 -9.63 -22.17
CA GLU A 42 19.63 -8.67 -21.21
C GLU A 42 20.97 -8.07 -21.69
N LYS A 43 21.79 -8.87 -22.38
CA LYS A 43 23.07 -8.40 -22.94
C LYS A 43 22.92 -7.64 -24.26
N GLY A 44 21.73 -7.65 -24.86
CA GLY A 44 21.47 -7.05 -26.18
C GLY A 44 22.06 -7.86 -27.33
N GLU A 45 22.47 -9.10 -27.07
CA GLU A 45 22.98 -10.04 -28.07
C GLU A 45 21.85 -10.58 -28.96
N ARG A 46 20.61 -10.58 -28.44
CA ARG A 46 19.40 -10.95 -29.17
C ARG A 46 18.28 -9.97 -28.85
N TYR A 47 17.37 -9.79 -29.80
CA TYR A 47 16.12 -9.08 -29.58
C TYR A 47 14.94 -10.06 -29.68
N PRO A 48 13.92 -9.97 -28.79
CA PRO A 48 12.73 -10.82 -28.82
C PRO A 48 11.85 -10.54 -30.04
N ASP A 49 11.01 -11.51 -30.39
CA ASP A 49 9.92 -11.27 -31.34
C ASP A 49 8.71 -10.61 -30.65
N ARG A 50 7.73 -10.19 -31.47
CA ARG A 50 6.54 -9.50 -30.98
C ARG A 50 5.75 -10.34 -29.96
N GLU A 51 5.58 -11.63 -30.22
CA GLU A 51 4.84 -12.52 -29.33
C GLU A 51 5.53 -12.62 -27.95
N THR A 52 6.86 -12.72 -27.93
CA THR A 52 7.64 -12.71 -26.70
C THR A 52 7.52 -11.38 -25.96
N LEU A 53 7.57 -10.27 -26.68
CA LEU A 53 7.41 -8.94 -26.08
C LEU A 53 6.01 -8.76 -25.47
N GLU A 54 4.96 -9.24 -26.14
CA GLU A 54 3.59 -9.24 -25.62
C GLU A 54 3.48 -10.10 -24.36
N LYS A 55 4.06 -11.32 -24.35
CA LYS A 55 4.12 -12.16 -23.14
C LYS A 55 4.86 -11.50 -21.98
N LEU A 56 5.98 -10.83 -22.25
CA LEU A 56 6.74 -10.10 -21.23
C LEU A 56 5.96 -8.89 -20.70
N SER A 57 5.29 -8.15 -21.58
CA SER A 57 4.43 -7.02 -21.23
C SER A 57 3.25 -7.46 -20.37
N ASP A 58 2.58 -8.55 -20.75
CA ASP A 58 1.48 -9.15 -19.99
C ASP A 58 1.94 -9.69 -18.65
N TYR A 59 3.08 -10.39 -18.63
CA TYR A 59 3.64 -11.00 -17.43
C TYR A 59 4.09 -9.96 -16.40
N PHE A 60 4.79 -8.92 -16.84
CA PHE A 60 5.25 -7.84 -15.97
C PHE A 60 4.22 -6.73 -15.76
N HIS A 61 3.04 -6.84 -16.38
CA HIS A 61 1.95 -5.87 -16.31
C HIS A 61 2.35 -4.42 -16.64
N ILE A 62 3.29 -4.24 -17.57
CA ILE A 62 3.70 -2.93 -18.10
C ILE A 62 3.33 -2.81 -19.57
N SER A 63 3.26 -1.59 -20.11
CA SER A 63 3.01 -1.43 -21.54
C SER A 63 4.22 -1.88 -22.37
N LEU A 64 3.95 -2.35 -23.59
CA LEU A 64 4.99 -2.68 -24.56
C LEU A 64 5.93 -1.50 -24.80
N ASP A 65 5.40 -0.28 -24.84
CA ASP A 65 6.16 0.95 -25.06
C ASP A 65 7.15 1.21 -23.92
N ASP A 66 6.70 1.07 -22.67
CA ASP A 66 7.56 1.23 -21.49
C ASP A 66 8.66 0.15 -21.45
N LEU A 67 8.33 -1.07 -21.87
CA LEU A 67 9.29 -2.18 -21.91
C LEU A 67 10.44 -1.92 -22.88
N VAL A 68 10.19 -1.30 -24.04
CA VAL A 68 11.17 -1.23 -25.14
C VAL A 68 11.75 0.16 -25.43
N ASN A 69 11.02 1.24 -25.11
CA ASN A 69 11.37 2.60 -25.52
C ASN A 69 11.73 3.53 -24.36
N GLN A 70 11.33 3.21 -23.13
CA GLN A 70 11.57 4.08 -21.98
C GLN A 70 12.56 3.43 -21.02
N GLU A 71 13.57 4.18 -20.57
CA GLU A 71 14.48 3.66 -19.56
C GLU A 71 13.73 3.54 -18.23
N LEU A 72 13.49 2.30 -17.79
CA LEU A 72 12.92 2.06 -16.47
C LEU A 72 13.96 2.53 -15.43
N PRO A 73 13.59 3.30 -14.40
CA PRO A 73 14.49 3.70 -13.34
C PRO A 73 15.05 2.46 -12.65
N GLU A 74 16.25 2.59 -12.08
CA GLU A 74 16.81 1.52 -11.25
C GLU A 74 15.82 1.19 -10.12
N SER A 75 15.70 -0.11 -9.85
CA SER A 75 14.78 -0.70 -8.87
C SER A 75 14.58 0.19 -7.64
N GLY A 76 13.33 0.60 -7.38
CA GLY A 76 12.98 1.56 -6.32
C GLY A 76 11.84 2.51 -6.70
N ARG A 77 10.85 2.01 -7.46
CA ARG A 77 9.81 2.87 -8.04
C ARG A 77 8.80 3.43 -7.04
N LEU A 78 8.87 3.13 -5.74
CA LEU A 78 8.03 3.83 -4.78
C LEU A 78 8.65 5.11 -4.23
N SER A 79 9.99 5.27 -4.20
CA SER A 79 10.57 6.59 -3.93
C SER A 79 10.23 7.56 -5.06
N ASN A 80 10.32 7.11 -6.32
CA ASN A 80 9.88 7.87 -7.49
C ASN A 80 8.35 8.06 -7.53
N TYR A 81 7.54 7.15 -6.98
CA TYR A 81 6.09 7.31 -6.83
C TYR A 81 5.74 8.40 -5.81
N PHE A 82 6.36 8.37 -4.64
CA PHE A 82 6.20 9.42 -3.63
C PHE A 82 6.79 10.75 -4.07
N ASP A 83 7.91 10.75 -4.80
CA ASP A 83 8.49 11.95 -5.39
C ASP A 83 7.64 12.48 -6.55
N LYS A 84 6.98 11.62 -7.34
CA LYS A 84 5.99 12.03 -8.35
C LYS A 84 4.72 12.58 -7.69
N ILE A 85 4.23 11.94 -6.63
CA ILE A 85 3.13 12.45 -5.78
C ILE A 85 3.49 13.81 -5.17
N LYS A 86 4.73 13.97 -4.69
CA LYS A 86 5.28 15.24 -4.14
C LYS A 86 5.53 16.31 -5.21
N ASN A 87 5.59 15.96 -6.48
CA ASN A 87 5.79 16.94 -7.57
C ASN A 87 4.48 17.24 -8.31
N ASP A 88 3.50 16.34 -8.27
CA ASP A 88 2.13 16.48 -8.82
C ASP A 88 1.09 16.71 -7.69
N ILE A 89 1.49 17.45 -6.64
CA ILE A 89 0.70 17.70 -5.42
C ILE A 89 -0.59 18.44 -5.77
N ASP A 90 -1.67 17.66 -5.80
CA ASP A 90 -3.01 17.97 -5.27
C ASP A 90 -4.01 16.88 -5.69
N GLY A 91 -3.73 16.07 -6.72
CA GLY A 91 -4.68 15.07 -7.26
C GLY A 91 -4.43 13.61 -6.85
N MET A 92 -3.18 13.15 -6.79
CA MET A 92 -2.89 11.72 -6.66
C MET A 92 -3.01 11.17 -5.22
N VAL A 93 -2.85 12.03 -4.21
CA VAL A 93 -2.94 11.62 -2.80
C VAL A 93 -4.37 11.26 -2.42
N ASP A 94 -5.35 12.09 -2.81
CA ASP A 94 -6.77 11.85 -2.58
C ASP A 94 -7.26 10.60 -3.33
N ASP A 95 -6.83 10.43 -4.58
CA ASP A 95 -7.10 9.23 -5.37
C ASP A 95 -6.56 7.97 -4.68
N PHE A 96 -5.38 8.07 -4.07
CA PHE A 96 -4.80 6.95 -3.34
C PHE A 96 -5.56 6.64 -2.06
N PHE A 97 -5.95 7.65 -1.27
CA PHE A 97 -6.78 7.44 -0.09
C PHE A 97 -8.15 6.84 -0.41
N ALA A 98 -8.70 7.13 -1.60
CA ALA A 98 -9.89 6.46 -2.08
C ALA A 98 -9.70 4.95 -2.34
N LEU A 99 -8.45 4.48 -2.51
CA LEU A 99 -8.12 3.06 -2.63
C LEU A 99 -7.94 2.37 -1.27
N LEU A 100 -7.88 3.10 -0.16
CA LEU A 100 -7.84 2.51 1.17
C LEU A 100 -9.26 2.08 1.60
N PRO A 101 -9.52 0.78 1.82
CA PRO A 101 -10.84 0.31 2.19
C PRO A 101 -11.29 0.89 3.54
N LYS A 102 -12.55 1.29 3.62
CA LYS A 102 -13.22 1.66 4.87
C LYS A 102 -14.63 1.08 4.87
N VAL A 103 -15.21 0.92 6.04
CA VAL A 103 -16.50 0.29 6.27
C VAL A 103 -17.49 1.33 6.77
N ASN A 104 -18.54 1.59 5.97
CA ASN A 104 -19.73 2.31 6.42
C ASN A 104 -20.74 1.31 6.98
N PHE A 105 -21.12 1.45 8.24
CA PHE A 105 -22.15 0.63 8.86
C PHE A 105 -23.52 1.28 8.75
N SER A 106 -24.55 0.47 8.53
CA SER A 106 -25.94 0.93 8.56
C SER A 106 -26.28 1.74 9.81
N SER A 107 -27.13 2.77 9.66
CA SER A 107 -27.47 3.73 10.73
C SER A 107 -28.16 3.11 11.94
N ASP A 108 -28.71 1.90 11.80
CA ASP A 108 -29.35 1.11 12.85
C ASP A 108 -28.36 0.26 13.66
N ARG A 109 -27.12 0.10 13.18
CA ARG A 109 -26.13 -0.82 13.78
C ARG A 109 -25.41 -0.24 15.00
N PHE A 110 -25.19 1.07 15.02
CA PHE A 110 -24.42 1.75 16.06
C PHE A 110 -25.17 2.97 16.61
N PRO A 111 -24.83 3.44 17.84
CA PRO A 111 -25.48 4.59 18.45
C PRO A 111 -25.44 5.85 17.58
N ALA A 112 -26.31 6.81 17.90
CA ALA A 112 -26.31 8.14 17.29
C ALA A 112 -24.89 8.73 17.22
N GLY A 113 -24.59 9.39 16.10
CA GLY A 113 -23.29 9.97 15.80
C GLY A 113 -22.31 9.08 15.04
N TYR A 114 -22.58 7.78 14.80
CA TYR A 114 -21.69 6.98 13.94
C TYR A 114 -21.63 7.53 12.51
N GLN A 115 -22.78 7.81 11.90
CA GLN A 115 -22.85 8.33 10.52
C GLN A 115 -22.17 9.69 10.39
N GLU A 116 -22.29 10.55 11.39
CA GLU A 116 -21.58 11.83 11.44
C GLU A 116 -20.06 11.61 11.47
N VAL A 117 -19.58 10.72 12.33
CA VAL A 117 -18.15 10.38 12.38
C VAL A 117 -17.66 9.72 11.09
N TYR A 118 -18.48 8.90 10.44
CA TYR A 118 -18.13 8.34 9.15
C TYR A 118 -17.99 9.42 8.08
N SER A 119 -18.90 10.40 8.01
CA SER A 119 -18.76 11.56 7.13
C SER A 119 -17.50 12.38 7.43
N ILE A 120 -17.14 12.55 8.70
CA ILE A 120 -15.87 13.19 9.09
C ILE A 120 -14.69 12.38 8.55
N HIS A 121 -14.71 11.06 8.71
CA HIS A 121 -13.69 10.14 8.19
C HIS A 121 -13.54 10.27 6.67
N GLU A 122 -14.64 10.40 5.91
CA GLU A 122 -14.56 10.60 4.46
C GLU A 122 -13.89 11.91 4.04
N SER A 123 -13.84 12.89 4.94
CA SER A 123 -13.27 14.20 4.67
C SER A 123 -11.88 14.40 5.27
N ILE A 124 -11.23 13.36 5.83
CA ILE A 124 -9.93 13.48 6.52
C ILE A 124 -8.87 14.16 5.65
N SER A 125 -8.78 13.81 4.36
CA SER A 125 -7.78 14.36 3.46
C SER A 125 -8.04 15.81 3.05
N THR A 126 -9.20 16.38 3.39
CA THR A 126 -9.58 17.75 3.04
C THR A 126 -9.42 18.69 4.23
N ASP A 127 -9.03 19.94 4.01
CA ASP A 127 -8.98 20.97 5.07
C ASP A 127 -10.34 21.65 5.34
N ILE A 128 -11.42 21.10 4.79
CA ILE A 128 -12.75 21.70 4.91
C ILE A 128 -13.28 21.46 6.33
N TYR A 129 -13.80 22.52 6.96
CA TYR A 129 -14.44 22.59 8.28
C TYR A 129 -13.52 22.42 9.50
N MET A 130 -12.50 21.58 9.42
CA MET A 130 -11.57 21.29 10.51
C MET A 130 -10.29 20.66 9.96
N ASN A 131 -9.17 20.81 10.65
CA ASN A 131 -7.89 20.24 10.20
C ASN A 131 -7.91 18.69 10.25
N PRO A 132 -7.12 18.00 9.40
CA PRO A 132 -7.07 16.53 9.35
C PRO A 132 -6.81 15.88 10.71
N THR A 133 -5.95 16.49 11.51
CA THR A 133 -5.59 16.02 12.84
C THR A 133 -6.80 15.95 13.80
N GLU A 134 -7.66 16.96 13.82
CA GLU A 134 -8.89 16.96 14.61
C GLU A 134 -9.88 15.88 14.13
N LYS A 135 -10.01 15.72 12.80
CA LYS A 135 -10.85 14.66 12.21
C LYS A 135 -10.40 13.27 12.63
N ILE A 136 -9.09 13.00 12.53
CA ILE A 136 -8.45 11.76 12.96
C ILE A 136 -8.81 11.46 14.42
N ASN A 137 -8.68 12.45 15.30
CA ASN A 137 -8.96 12.27 16.73
C ASN A 137 -10.42 11.94 17.03
N ILE A 138 -11.37 12.58 16.34
CA ILE A 138 -12.80 12.27 16.49
C ILE A 138 -13.09 10.85 16.00
N CYS A 139 -12.52 10.47 14.86
CA CYS A 139 -12.75 9.17 14.25
C CYS A 139 -12.17 8.02 15.09
N LEU A 140 -10.89 8.12 15.48
CA LEU A 140 -10.22 7.08 16.27
C LEU A 140 -10.94 6.86 17.60
N ASP A 141 -11.35 7.94 18.27
CA ASP A 141 -12.06 7.87 19.54
C ASP A 141 -13.37 7.10 19.42
N LYS A 142 -14.21 7.49 18.46
CA LYS A 142 -15.48 6.82 18.23
C LYS A 142 -15.29 5.35 17.83
N TYR A 143 -14.39 5.05 16.89
CA TYR A 143 -14.22 3.68 16.39
C TYR A 143 -13.65 2.76 17.47
N LEU A 144 -12.69 3.23 18.27
CA LEU A 144 -12.13 2.44 19.36
C LEU A 144 -13.14 2.25 20.49
N MET A 145 -13.89 3.29 20.87
CA MET A 145 -14.97 3.17 21.87
C MET A 145 -16.03 2.16 21.42
N LEU A 146 -16.47 2.23 20.16
CA LEU A 146 -17.41 1.26 19.61
C LEU A 146 -16.80 -0.15 19.56
N TYR A 147 -15.52 -0.29 19.22
CA TYR A 147 -14.86 -1.59 19.24
C TYR A 147 -14.79 -2.16 20.66
N GLU A 148 -14.52 -1.33 21.67
CA GLU A 148 -14.57 -1.74 23.07
C GLU A 148 -15.96 -2.22 23.48
N GLN A 149 -17.01 -1.53 23.03
CA GLN A 149 -18.38 -1.87 23.38
C GLN A 149 -18.90 -3.13 22.67
N TYR A 150 -18.66 -3.24 21.35
CA TYR A 150 -19.29 -4.25 20.50
C TYR A 150 -18.36 -5.40 20.12
N ASN A 151 -17.03 -5.25 20.31
CA ASN A 151 -16.01 -6.22 19.92
C ASN A 151 -16.11 -6.64 18.44
N ASP A 152 -16.44 -5.69 17.57
CA ASP A 152 -16.59 -5.92 16.13
C ASP A 152 -15.33 -5.50 15.36
N PRO A 153 -14.47 -6.44 14.92
CA PRO A 153 -13.25 -6.14 14.18
C PRO A 153 -13.46 -5.38 12.87
N MET A 154 -14.66 -5.33 12.29
CA MET A 154 -14.92 -4.43 11.16
C MET A 154 -14.69 -2.94 11.51
N LEU A 155 -14.86 -2.53 12.78
CA LEU A 155 -14.53 -1.18 13.23
C LEU A 155 -13.03 -0.90 13.15
N LEU A 156 -12.20 -1.94 13.34
CA LEU A 156 -10.75 -1.82 13.25
C LEU A 156 -10.26 -1.60 11.82
N VAL A 157 -11.05 -1.95 10.80
CA VAL A 157 -10.75 -1.59 9.40
C VAL A 157 -10.70 -0.07 9.25
N ASN A 158 -11.63 0.67 9.88
CA ASN A 158 -11.62 2.13 9.82
C ASN A 158 -10.45 2.74 10.62
N VAL A 159 -10.06 2.11 11.74
CA VAL A 159 -8.86 2.50 12.50
C VAL A 159 -7.60 2.28 11.64
N LEU A 160 -7.52 1.14 10.97
CA LEU A 160 -6.39 0.79 10.09
C LEU A 160 -6.29 1.75 8.91
N ASN A 161 -7.41 2.13 8.30
CA ASN A 161 -7.48 3.15 7.26
C ASN A 161 -6.81 4.46 7.70
N ILE A 162 -7.17 4.95 8.89
CA ILE A 162 -6.62 6.17 9.47
C ILE A 162 -5.12 6.03 9.75
N TYR A 163 -4.65 4.87 10.23
CA TYR A 163 -3.22 4.66 10.51
C TYR A 163 -2.39 4.63 9.23
N PHE A 164 -2.92 4.04 8.16
CA PHE A 164 -2.31 4.13 6.84
C PHE A 164 -2.29 5.58 6.32
N TYR A 165 -3.37 6.34 6.54
CA TYR A 165 -3.39 7.77 6.21
C TYR A 165 -2.26 8.53 6.93
N ILE A 166 -2.07 8.30 8.23
CA ILE A 166 -0.99 8.92 9.00
C ILE A 166 0.37 8.51 8.44
N GLY A 167 0.61 7.21 8.22
CA GLY A 167 1.90 6.71 7.74
C GLY A 167 2.27 7.26 6.37
N ILE A 168 1.32 7.24 5.43
CA ILE A 168 1.50 7.78 4.08
C ILE A 168 1.73 9.30 4.14
N SER A 169 0.91 10.01 4.92
CA SER A 169 1.04 11.47 5.07
C SER A 169 2.40 11.85 5.64
N ASN A 170 2.94 11.10 6.62
CA ASN A 170 4.27 11.37 7.19
C ASN A 170 5.39 11.36 6.15
N HIS A 171 5.27 10.53 5.10
CA HIS A 171 6.25 10.49 4.00
C HIS A 171 6.16 11.74 3.09
N ILE A 172 5.02 12.43 3.07
CA ILE A 172 4.72 13.58 2.20
C ILE A 172 4.90 14.89 2.98
N ASP A 173 4.08 15.10 4.00
CA ASP A 173 4.09 16.22 4.93
C ASP A 173 3.90 15.70 6.37
N PRO A 174 4.91 15.80 7.27
CA PRO A 174 4.86 15.22 8.61
C PRO A 174 3.72 15.77 9.49
N ILE A 175 2.56 15.12 9.46
CA ILE A 175 1.44 15.37 10.38
C ILE A 175 1.58 14.60 11.70
N SER A 176 2.50 13.62 11.77
CA SER A 176 2.72 12.75 12.94
C SER A 176 2.90 13.52 14.23
N GLY A 177 3.72 14.57 14.26
CA GLY A 177 3.99 15.30 15.49
C GLY A 177 2.74 15.93 16.12
N GLN A 178 1.77 16.34 15.31
CA GLN A 178 0.50 16.92 15.80
C GLN A 178 -0.50 15.82 16.20
N VAL A 179 -0.59 14.75 15.41
CA VAL A 179 -1.42 13.58 15.72
C VAL A 179 -0.93 12.88 17.00
N GLU A 180 0.39 12.76 17.18
CA GLU A 180 1.05 12.17 18.35
C GLU A 180 0.74 12.93 19.65
N LEU A 181 0.80 14.26 19.63
CA LEU A 181 0.45 15.10 20.80
C LEU A 181 -0.98 14.83 21.27
N LEU A 182 -1.92 14.70 20.34
CA LEU A 182 -3.33 14.51 20.65
C LEU A 182 -3.67 13.09 21.09
N LEU A 183 -2.95 12.09 20.57
CA LEU A 183 -3.05 10.70 21.04
C LEU A 183 -2.46 10.54 22.45
N LYS A 184 -1.36 11.23 22.77
CA LYS A 184 -0.76 11.27 24.12
C LYS A 184 -1.70 11.89 25.16
N ASP A 185 -2.39 12.98 24.82
CA ASP A 185 -3.35 13.62 25.72
C ASP A 185 -4.56 12.71 26.04
N LYS A 186 -5.04 11.91 25.07
CA LYS A 186 -6.13 10.95 25.28
C LYS A 186 -5.73 9.72 26.09
N LEU A 187 -4.50 9.23 25.98
CA LEU A 187 -3.99 8.13 26.82
C LEU A 187 -3.99 8.44 28.31
N ASN A 188 -3.94 9.74 28.64
CA ASN A 188 -4.00 10.23 30.01
C ASN A 188 -5.45 10.45 30.50
N SER A 189 -6.44 10.38 29.60
CA SER A 189 -7.87 10.42 29.96
C SER A 189 -8.32 9.03 30.44
N LYS A 190 -9.21 8.98 31.44
CA LYS A 190 -9.71 7.73 32.04
C LYS A 190 -10.76 7.00 31.18
N GLU A 191 -10.96 7.41 29.93
CA GLU A 191 -12.11 6.97 29.10
C GLU A 191 -11.94 5.58 28.48
N PHE A 192 -10.70 5.12 28.23
CA PHE A 192 -10.45 3.79 27.67
C PHE A 192 -10.23 2.75 28.76
N THR A 193 -11.19 1.82 28.89
CA THR A 193 -11.20 0.84 29.97
C THR A 193 -10.72 -0.55 29.53
N LYS A 194 -10.59 -0.83 28.23
CA LYS A 194 -9.99 -2.09 27.75
C LYS A 194 -8.51 -1.93 27.39
N LYS A 195 -7.72 -2.93 27.79
CA LYS A 195 -6.27 -3.05 27.53
C LYS A 195 -5.91 -2.93 26.03
N THR A 196 -6.82 -3.30 25.12
CA THR A 196 -6.56 -3.34 23.67
C THR A 196 -6.56 -1.96 23.02
N ALA A 197 -7.58 -1.12 23.22
CA ALA A 197 -7.59 0.23 22.65
C ALA A 197 -6.46 1.09 23.22
N ALA A 198 -6.25 1.01 24.54
CA ALA A 198 -5.11 1.66 25.19
C ALA A 198 -3.75 1.16 24.67
N LYS A 199 -3.63 -0.11 24.26
CA LYS A 199 -2.38 -0.65 23.67
C LYS A 199 -2.16 -0.12 22.25
N LEU A 200 -3.21 -0.02 21.44
CA LEU A 200 -3.17 0.49 20.07
C LEU A 200 -2.83 1.99 20.03
N LEU A 201 -3.33 2.76 21.00
CA LEU A 201 -3.06 4.19 21.13
C LEU A 201 -1.66 4.50 21.71
N LYS A 202 -1.08 3.61 22.53
CA LYS A 202 0.19 3.84 23.27
C LYS A 202 1.47 3.91 22.43
N LYS A 203 1.40 3.59 21.14
CA LYS A 203 2.58 3.34 20.29
C LYS A 203 2.44 4.12 18.99
N GLN A 204 2.51 5.44 19.06
CA GLN A 204 2.28 6.29 17.88
C GLN A 204 3.28 7.44 17.81
N GLY A 205 4.36 7.39 18.61
CA GLY A 205 5.32 8.48 18.73
C GLY A 205 6.53 8.43 17.81
N SER A 206 6.63 7.37 17.00
CA SER A 206 7.57 7.30 15.88
C SER A 206 6.92 6.48 14.75
N ASP A 207 7.46 6.58 13.54
CA ASP A 207 7.01 5.74 12.42
C ASP A 207 7.13 4.24 12.76
N GLU A 208 8.17 3.84 13.51
CA GLU A 208 8.33 2.46 14.00
C GLU A 208 7.19 2.03 14.93
N GLU A 209 6.75 2.92 15.81
CA GLU A 209 5.64 2.65 16.71
C GLU A 209 4.29 2.58 15.98
N LEU A 210 4.06 3.49 15.02
CA LEU A 210 2.89 3.48 14.14
C LEU A 210 2.81 2.17 13.35
N ASN A 211 3.92 1.77 12.72
CA ASN A 211 4.02 0.52 11.98
C ASN A 211 3.71 -0.67 12.90
N LYS A 212 4.24 -0.67 14.12
CA LYS A 212 3.94 -1.73 15.10
C LYS A 212 2.45 -1.82 15.41
N SER A 213 1.78 -0.68 15.50
CA SER A 213 0.33 -0.63 15.75
C SER A 213 -0.49 -1.06 14.54
N ILE A 214 -0.06 -0.73 13.32
CA ILE A 214 -0.63 -1.26 12.06
C ILE A 214 -0.57 -2.80 12.06
N PHE A 215 0.58 -3.39 12.40
CA PHE A 215 0.71 -4.85 12.50
C PHE A 215 -0.19 -5.45 13.59
N GLU A 216 -0.36 -4.79 14.74
CA GLU A 216 -1.27 -5.27 15.77
C GLU A 216 -2.73 -5.24 15.33
N LEU A 217 -3.14 -4.24 14.55
CA LEU A 217 -4.47 -4.20 13.93
C LEU A 217 -4.63 -5.32 12.89
N LEU A 218 -3.63 -5.56 12.04
CA LEU A 218 -3.66 -6.64 11.05
C LEU A 218 -3.81 -8.02 11.70
N VAL A 219 -3.12 -8.26 12.82
CA VAL A 219 -3.29 -9.50 13.60
C VAL A 219 -4.73 -9.66 14.08
N LEU A 220 -5.38 -8.58 14.53
CA LEU A 220 -6.78 -8.63 14.95
C LEU A 220 -7.76 -8.87 13.80
N LEU A 221 -7.46 -8.36 12.60
CA LEU A 221 -8.28 -8.60 11.39
C LEU A 221 -8.09 -10.00 10.80
N ARG A 222 -6.91 -10.60 10.97
CA ARG A 222 -6.56 -11.92 10.41
C ARG A 222 -7.43 -13.05 10.97
N GLU A 223 -7.84 -12.97 12.23
CA GLU A 223 -8.52 -14.06 12.95
C GLU A 223 -9.96 -14.32 12.46
N GLU A 224 -10.50 -13.46 11.59
CA GLU A 224 -11.93 -13.43 11.26
C GLU A 224 -12.16 -13.47 9.74
N ASN A 225 -12.97 -14.42 9.27
CA ASN A 225 -13.21 -14.61 7.83
C ASN A 225 -13.78 -13.37 7.13
N ARG A 226 -14.63 -12.62 7.82
CA ARG A 226 -15.29 -11.41 7.27
C ARG A 226 -14.34 -10.23 7.09
N THR A 227 -13.16 -10.25 7.72
CA THR A 227 -12.13 -9.21 7.61
C THR A 227 -10.95 -9.64 6.74
N ARG A 228 -11.01 -10.83 6.13
CA ARG A 228 -9.93 -11.42 5.34
C ARG A 228 -9.46 -10.51 4.21
N ASP A 229 -10.37 -10.04 3.35
CA ASP A 229 -10.01 -9.22 2.19
C ASP A 229 -9.32 -7.90 2.62
N TYR A 230 -9.75 -7.34 3.75
CA TYR A 230 -9.12 -6.16 4.35
C TYR A 230 -7.74 -6.46 4.88
N PHE A 231 -7.58 -7.57 5.64
CA PHE A 231 -6.30 -8.01 6.15
C PHE A 231 -5.30 -8.23 5.02
N GLU A 232 -5.66 -9.01 3.99
CA GLU A 232 -4.81 -9.31 2.84
C GLU A 232 -4.35 -8.03 2.14
N TYR A 233 -5.30 -7.17 1.79
CA TYR A 233 -5.00 -5.93 1.08
C TYR A 233 -4.11 -4.99 1.89
N TYR A 234 -4.46 -4.72 3.15
CA TYR A 234 -3.65 -3.86 4.00
C TYR A 234 -2.29 -4.49 4.34
N TYR A 235 -2.19 -5.80 4.47
CA TYR A 235 -0.91 -6.48 4.68
C TYR A 235 0.01 -6.27 3.48
N ALA A 236 -0.48 -6.47 2.25
CA ALA A 236 0.29 -6.13 1.04
C ALA A 236 0.70 -4.65 1.03
N LEU A 237 -0.23 -3.74 1.39
CA LEU A 237 0.07 -2.31 1.45
C LEU A 237 1.15 -1.94 2.48
N THR A 238 1.32 -2.68 3.58
CA THR A 238 2.41 -2.38 4.52
C THR A 238 3.78 -2.45 3.86
N TYR A 239 3.97 -3.38 2.92
CA TYR A 239 5.22 -3.53 2.20
C TYR A 239 5.33 -2.53 1.05
N VAL A 240 4.24 -2.34 0.29
CA VAL A 240 4.15 -1.30 -0.76
C VAL A 240 4.47 0.09 -0.20
N PHE A 241 4.07 0.41 1.03
CA PHE A 241 4.31 1.72 1.62
C PHE A 241 5.51 1.78 2.55
N ASN A 242 6.30 0.71 2.65
CA ASN A 242 7.40 0.63 3.60
C ASN A 242 6.99 0.95 5.05
N LEU A 243 5.74 0.64 5.41
CA LEU A 243 5.20 0.72 6.77
C LEU A 243 5.52 -0.56 7.56
N THR A 244 6.73 -1.09 7.37
CA THR A 244 7.18 -2.35 7.96
C THR A 244 7.86 -2.13 9.33
N ASN A 245 7.90 -3.17 10.16
CA ASN A 245 8.56 -3.13 11.48
C ASN A 245 10.06 -3.46 11.42
N GLN A 246 10.56 -3.90 10.27
CA GLN A 246 11.96 -4.28 10.11
C GLN A 246 12.54 -3.37 9.04
N GLY A 247 13.45 -2.49 9.45
CA GLY A 247 14.20 -1.68 8.51
C GLY A 247 15.15 -2.59 7.77
N GLU A 248 14.84 -2.91 6.52
CA GLU A 248 15.81 -3.35 5.53
C GLU A 248 15.16 -3.33 4.14
N ASP A 249 15.88 -2.70 3.22
CA ASP A 249 15.70 -2.58 1.76
C ASP A 249 14.28 -2.28 1.25
N SER A 250 13.96 -0.99 1.07
CA SER A 250 12.66 -0.55 0.53
C SER A 250 12.31 -1.22 -0.79
N ILE A 251 13.32 -1.53 -1.60
CA ILE A 251 13.15 -2.19 -2.89
C ILE A 251 12.58 -3.61 -2.72
N GLN A 252 13.07 -4.37 -1.75
CA GLN A 252 12.58 -5.73 -1.50
C GLN A 252 11.15 -5.72 -0.94
N ASN A 253 10.84 -4.74 -0.08
CA ASN A 253 9.48 -4.54 0.42
C ASN A 253 8.52 -4.18 -0.71
N ASP A 254 8.88 -3.26 -1.59
CA ASP A 254 8.07 -2.85 -2.73
C ASP A 254 7.69 -4.06 -3.62
N GLN A 255 8.70 -4.88 -3.97
CA GLN A 255 8.53 -6.08 -4.79
C GLN A 255 7.64 -7.11 -4.11
N PHE A 256 7.91 -7.38 -2.83
CA PHE A 256 7.13 -8.33 -2.06
C PHE A 256 5.66 -7.87 -1.91
N GLY A 257 5.44 -6.60 -1.63
CA GLY A 257 4.10 -6.01 -1.54
C GLY A 257 3.31 -6.10 -2.84
N LEU A 258 3.95 -5.85 -3.98
CA LEU A 258 3.31 -5.97 -5.29
C LEU A 258 3.02 -7.43 -5.68
N GLN A 259 3.92 -8.36 -5.35
CA GLN A 259 3.65 -9.79 -5.54
C GLN A 259 2.44 -10.23 -4.71
N LEU A 260 2.35 -9.80 -3.45
CA LEU A 260 1.17 -10.05 -2.62
C LEU A 260 -0.11 -9.47 -3.24
N MET A 261 -0.06 -8.27 -3.82
CA MET A 261 -1.22 -7.69 -4.52
C MET A 261 -1.69 -8.52 -5.71
N LEU A 262 -0.75 -9.08 -6.49
CA LEU A 262 -1.05 -9.98 -7.60
C LEU A 262 -1.68 -11.28 -7.10
N ASP A 263 -1.07 -11.90 -6.10
CA ASP A 263 -1.56 -13.16 -5.53
C ASP A 263 -2.96 -12.99 -4.92
N PHE A 264 -3.19 -11.92 -4.15
CA PHE A 264 -4.52 -11.65 -3.58
C PHE A 264 -5.56 -11.34 -4.64
N THR A 265 -5.17 -10.69 -5.75
CA THR A 265 -6.07 -10.50 -6.90
C THR A 265 -6.49 -11.86 -7.49
N LEU A 266 -5.55 -12.79 -7.66
CA LEU A 266 -5.85 -14.15 -8.13
C LEU A 266 -6.73 -14.93 -7.15
N PHE A 267 -6.63 -14.65 -5.86
CA PHE A 267 -7.52 -15.21 -4.82
C PHE A 267 -8.87 -14.50 -4.72
N GLY A 268 -9.14 -13.50 -5.56
CA GLY A 268 -10.44 -12.82 -5.65
C GLY A 268 -10.58 -11.58 -4.79
N ASN A 269 -9.48 -11.06 -4.21
CA ASN A 269 -9.50 -9.83 -3.43
C ASN A 269 -9.77 -8.62 -4.32
N VAL A 270 -10.96 -8.03 -4.17
CA VAL A 270 -11.43 -6.92 -5.03
C VAL A 270 -10.64 -5.63 -4.81
N PHE A 271 -10.08 -5.42 -3.61
CA PHE A 271 -9.29 -4.22 -3.31
C PHE A 271 -7.93 -4.29 -4.00
N ALA A 272 -7.27 -5.44 -3.93
CA ALA A 272 -6.01 -5.68 -4.64
C ALA A 272 -6.17 -5.50 -6.16
N TYR A 273 -7.26 -6.03 -6.73
CA TYR A 273 -7.58 -5.85 -8.15
C TYR A 273 -7.75 -4.36 -8.54
N LYS A 274 -8.48 -3.59 -7.72
CA LYS A 274 -8.69 -2.15 -7.96
C LYS A 274 -7.38 -1.38 -7.91
N TYR A 275 -6.51 -1.71 -6.96
CA TYR A 275 -5.19 -1.12 -6.83
C TYR A 275 -4.33 -1.36 -8.08
N LEU A 276 -4.23 -2.62 -8.54
CA LEU A 276 -3.48 -2.95 -9.76
C LEU A 276 -4.03 -2.24 -11.00
N LYS A 277 -5.37 -2.15 -11.13
CA LYS A 277 -6.00 -1.38 -12.21
C LYS A 277 -5.68 0.11 -12.15
N TYR A 278 -5.63 0.69 -10.95
CA TYR A 278 -5.26 2.08 -10.77
C TYR A 278 -3.81 2.33 -11.20
N ILE A 279 -2.88 1.47 -10.79
CA ILE A 279 -1.48 1.55 -11.21
C ILE A 279 -1.35 1.45 -12.74
N GLN A 280 -1.97 0.43 -13.33
CA GLN A 280 -1.94 0.20 -14.78
C GLN A 280 -2.49 1.39 -15.57
N LYS A 281 -3.60 1.99 -15.10
CA LYS A 281 -4.22 3.15 -15.77
C LYS A 281 -3.31 4.39 -15.76
N ASN A 282 -2.51 4.55 -14.71
CA ASN A 282 -1.71 5.75 -14.49
C ASN A 282 -0.22 5.58 -14.88
N ASN A 283 0.14 4.46 -15.52
CA ASN A 283 1.52 4.11 -15.93
C ASN A 283 2.52 4.27 -14.78
N ILE A 284 2.17 3.70 -13.61
CA ILE A 284 2.97 3.77 -12.38
C ILE A 284 3.83 2.51 -12.25
#